data_AF-A0A9E5YYF8-F1
#
_entry.id   AF-A0A9E5YYF8-F1
#
_cell.length_a   1.000
_cell.length_b   1.000
_cell.length_c   1.000
_cell.angle_alpha   90.00
_cell.angle_beta   90.00
_cell.angle_gamma   90.00
#
_symmetry.space_group_name_H-M   'P 1'
#
loop_
_entity.id
_entity.type
_entity.pdbx_description
1 polymer ?
#
loop_
_entity_poly.entity_id
_entity_poly.type
_entity_poly.pdbx_seq_one_letter_code
_entity_poly.pdbx_strand_id
1 'polypeptide(L)'
;MRKREIILLLILNLYFLFSSILTSINLYVGPDQQYSTFESAFDNAQTGDYIIICETSVTKICEFPDYGTNHGWKWLCFDILDITMTGGNNTVDPLLNPIQDDLIQGLGQSVLFYYDDPNWIGGDHEITSPQGYKFQTENECEFDISGFRCGQYTTFPVLAEMLEGNWIGYFLGKSQHVYDAFDGYLDNIFSIQAQHWSVKYHNGWPDVPYTLNPGDMVVVWCEHDILDFSWLNGTPREAFNIEKTQNFTYLEEADYIPIYMQLDPENMPTEIGAFVDGECQGATVVQDTLAQICAYILENQGQNLEFEFYYGGRSENKIIREYNIYDPETIRTEKGSILIENNRDCYYVSFKNETESTPGPVKLEASNYPNPFNPVTTIAYCLPEECQISISIFNIKGQEVKELTSGIQPAGNYTITWNGKDESGKDVTSGIYFYKLKNNGKELTRKMLMLK
;
A
#
# COMPACT_ATOMS: atom_id res chain seq x y z
N MET A 1 22.80 -30.77 26.42
CA MET A 1 22.89 -31.93 25.51
C MET A 1 21.54 -32.60 25.26
N ARG A 2 20.80 -33.12 26.26
CA ARG A 2 19.54 -33.87 26.01
C ARG A 2 18.36 -33.14 25.35
N LYS A 3 18.25 -31.80 25.43
CA LYS A 3 17.21 -31.04 24.69
C LYS A 3 17.56 -30.80 23.20
N ARG A 4 18.85 -30.71 22.88
CA ARG A 4 19.35 -30.50 21.50
C ARG A 4 19.19 -31.77 20.65
N GLU A 5 19.42 -32.94 21.25
CA GLU A 5 19.25 -34.24 20.57
C GLU A 5 17.78 -34.57 20.27
N ILE A 6 16.83 -34.15 21.13
CA ILE A 6 15.39 -34.37 20.91
C ILE A 6 14.84 -33.47 19.79
N ILE A 7 15.32 -32.23 19.67
CA ILE A 7 15.01 -31.35 18.53
C ILE A 7 15.64 -31.90 17.25
N LEU A 8 16.88 -32.40 17.31
CA LEU A 8 17.54 -33.07 16.19
C LEU A 8 16.75 -34.29 15.69
N LEU A 9 16.27 -35.14 16.59
CA LEU A 9 15.51 -36.35 16.23
C LEU A 9 14.12 -36.05 15.68
N LEU A 10 13.50 -34.93 16.07
CA LEU A 10 12.22 -34.47 15.48
C LEU A 10 12.43 -33.90 14.08
N ILE A 11 13.49 -33.12 13.86
CA ILE A 11 13.83 -32.54 12.55
C ILE A 11 14.32 -33.62 11.57
N LEU A 12 15.14 -34.58 12.02
CA LEU A 12 15.57 -35.72 11.19
C LEU A 12 14.43 -36.71 10.90
N ASN A 13 13.48 -36.91 11.83
CA ASN A 13 12.28 -37.72 11.52
C ASN A 13 11.36 -37.01 10.54
N LEU A 14 11.23 -35.68 10.61
CA LEU A 14 10.53 -34.90 9.59
C LEU A 14 11.23 -35.03 8.23
N TYR A 15 12.56 -34.90 8.17
CA TYR A 15 13.34 -35.10 6.95
C TYR A 15 13.11 -36.49 6.31
N PHE A 16 13.06 -37.56 7.12
CA PHE A 16 12.79 -38.92 6.62
C PHE A 16 11.31 -39.21 6.31
N LEU A 17 10.36 -38.54 6.97
CA LEU A 17 8.93 -38.67 6.68
C LEU A 17 8.50 -37.89 5.43
N PHE A 18 9.23 -36.83 5.07
CA PHE A 18 8.90 -35.94 3.96
C PHE A 18 9.75 -36.16 2.69
N SER A 19 10.80 -36.99 2.74
CA SER A 19 11.65 -37.29 1.58
C SER A 19 10.96 -38.05 0.45
N SER A 20 9.73 -38.53 0.65
CA SER A 20 8.91 -39.17 -0.39
C SER A 20 7.85 -38.24 -1.00
N ILE A 21 7.71 -36.99 -0.53
CA ILE A 21 6.59 -36.09 -0.91
C ILE A 21 7.06 -34.67 -1.32
N LEU A 22 8.25 -34.21 -0.89
CA LEU A 22 8.73 -32.85 -1.21
C LEU A 22 9.64 -32.84 -2.45
N THR A 23 9.31 -32.04 -3.46
CA THR A 23 10.08 -31.88 -4.70
C THR A 23 11.20 -30.84 -4.60
N SER A 24 11.10 -29.82 -3.73
CA SER A 24 12.17 -28.82 -3.49
C SER A 24 12.04 -28.10 -2.12
N ILE A 25 13.19 -27.73 -1.52
CA ILE A 25 13.29 -27.10 -0.19
C ILE A 25 14.40 -26.03 -0.18
N ASN A 26 14.12 -24.84 0.35
CA ASN A 26 15.11 -23.81 0.69
C ASN A 26 15.44 -23.85 2.19
N LEU A 27 16.72 -23.67 2.52
CA LEU A 27 17.20 -23.65 3.90
C LEU A 27 17.85 -22.31 4.19
N TYR A 28 17.47 -21.65 5.29
CA TYR A 28 18.03 -20.38 5.72
C TYR A 28 18.64 -20.48 7.11
N VAL A 29 19.75 -19.78 7.35
CA VAL A 29 20.35 -19.60 8.68
C VAL A 29 20.45 -18.12 8.96
N GLY A 30 19.65 -17.63 9.91
CA GLY A 30 19.48 -16.17 10.10
C GLY A 30 18.64 -15.53 8.98
N PRO A 31 18.56 -14.19 8.93
CA PRO A 31 17.63 -13.48 8.04
C PRO A 31 17.99 -13.57 6.55
N ASP A 32 19.28 -13.67 6.19
CA ASP A 32 19.71 -13.41 4.81
C ASP A 32 20.61 -14.49 4.18
N GLN A 33 20.87 -15.60 4.87
CA GLN A 33 21.82 -16.62 4.39
C GLN A 33 21.12 -17.92 4.01
N GLN A 34 20.99 -18.15 2.70
CA GLN A 34 20.43 -19.37 2.12
C GLN A 34 21.50 -20.45 1.89
N TYR A 35 21.11 -21.72 2.04
CA TYR A 35 21.96 -22.89 1.91
C TYR A 35 21.29 -23.93 1.01
N SER A 36 22.10 -24.57 0.17
CA SER A 36 21.64 -25.61 -0.75
C SER A 36 21.60 -27.01 -0.12
N THR A 37 22.17 -27.19 1.08
CA THR A 37 22.15 -28.46 1.82
C THR A 37 21.91 -28.25 3.31
N PHE A 38 21.32 -29.25 3.96
CA PHE A 38 21.09 -29.21 5.40
C PHE A 38 22.40 -29.20 6.19
N GLU A 39 23.40 -29.96 5.74
CA GLU A 39 24.72 -30.02 6.39
C GLU A 39 25.38 -28.64 6.44
N SER A 40 25.34 -27.88 5.34
CA SER A 40 25.96 -26.56 5.28
C SER A 40 25.19 -25.53 6.13
N ALA A 41 23.86 -25.56 6.11
CA ALA A 41 23.02 -24.74 6.99
C ALA A 41 23.29 -25.07 8.47
N PHE A 42 23.41 -26.36 8.78
CA PHE A 42 23.62 -26.85 10.12
C PHE A 42 24.99 -26.48 10.67
N ASP A 43 26.05 -26.65 9.87
CA ASP A 43 27.42 -26.30 10.27
C ASP A 43 27.55 -24.79 10.57
N ASN A 44 26.88 -23.93 9.79
CA ASN A 44 26.85 -22.50 10.09
C ASN A 44 26.04 -22.19 11.34
N ALA A 45 24.83 -22.76 11.47
CA ALA A 45 23.98 -22.57 12.63
C ALA A 45 24.64 -23.03 13.95
N GLN A 46 25.60 -23.97 13.91
CA GLN A 46 26.38 -24.36 15.08
C GLN A 46 27.37 -23.31 15.57
N THR A 47 27.81 -22.40 14.70
CA THR A 47 28.81 -21.38 15.03
C THR A 47 28.20 -20.10 15.62
N GLY A 48 26.87 -19.99 15.69
CA GLY A 48 26.14 -18.89 16.33
C GLY A 48 24.81 -19.33 16.97
N ASP A 49 24.04 -18.39 17.51
CA ASP A 49 22.68 -18.65 18.04
C ASP A 49 21.62 -18.49 16.94
N TYR A 50 21.79 -19.20 15.81
CA TYR A 50 20.90 -19.09 14.66
C TYR A 50 19.87 -20.23 14.60
N ILE A 51 18.68 -19.91 14.09
CA ILE A 51 17.61 -20.88 13.79
C ILE A 51 17.72 -21.24 12.30
N ILE A 52 17.58 -22.53 12.00
CA ILE A 52 17.44 -22.99 10.60
C ILE A 52 15.96 -22.91 10.22
N ILE A 53 15.65 -22.15 9.18
CA ILE A 53 14.31 -22.07 8.59
C ILE A 53 14.30 -22.93 7.34
N CYS A 54 13.23 -23.70 7.16
CA CYS A 54 13.01 -24.59 6.03
C CYS A 54 11.75 -24.12 5.30
N GLU A 55 11.89 -23.77 4.02
CA GLU A 55 10.79 -23.36 3.16
C GLU A 55 10.56 -24.39 2.06
N THR A 56 9.32 -24.82 1.88
CA THR A 56 8.91 -25.71 0.80
C THR A 56 8.39 -24.89 -0.36
N SER A 57 8.67 -25.30 -1.60
CA SER A 57 8.04 -24.65 -2.76
C SER A 57 6.52 -24.66 -2.62
N VAL A 58 5.89 -23.57 -3.02
CA VAL A 58 4.44 -23.39 -3.06
C VAL A 58 4.02 -23.13 -4.49
N THR A 59 2.78 -23.51 -4.82
CA THR A 59 2.15 -23.18 -6.11
C THR A 59 1.05 -22.16 -5.86
N LYS A 60 0.99 -21.13 -6.71
CA LYS A 60 -0.04 -20.09 -6.72
C LYS A 60 -0.59 -19.98 -8.14
N ILE A 61 -1.91 -19.85 -8.25
CA ILE A 61 -2.59 -19.52 -9.50
C ILE A 61 -2.56 -18.00 -9.65
N CYS A 62 -2.09 -17.52 -10.79
CA CYS A 62 -2.19 -16.12 -11.20
C CYS A 62 -3.36 -15.97 -12.18
N GLU A 63 -4.36 -15.19 -11.81
CA GLU A 63 -5.59 -14.95 -12.57
C GLU A 63 -5.54 -13.56 -13.25
N PHE A 64 -5.95 -13.52 -14.53
CA PHE A 64 -6.03 -12.33 -15.36
C PHE A 64 -7.44 -12.18 -15.95
N PRO A 65 -8.01 -10.96 -15.94
CA PRO A 65 -9.37 -10.75 -16.44
C PRO A 65 -9.43 -10.77 -17.98
N ASP A 66 -10.63 -10.93 -18.56
CA ASP A 66 -10.82 -10.74 -19.99
C ASP A 66 -10.85 -9.26 -20.38
N TYR A 67 -10.79 -8.96 -21.68
CA TYR A 67 -10.90 -7.58 -22.16
C TYR A 67 -12.26 -6.95 -21.82
N GLY A 68 -13.33 -7.74 -21.68
CA GLY A 68 -14.64 -7.24 -21.28
C GLY A 68 -14.68 -6.72 -19.84
N THR A 69 -13.87 -7.30 -18.95
CA THR A 69 -13.79 -6.99 -17.53
C THR A 69 -12.53 -6.20 -17.25
N ASN A 70 -12.65 -4.94 -16.84
CA ASN A 70 -11.48 -4.12 -16.54
C ASN A 70 -10.50 -4.02 -17.73
N HIS A 71 -10.95 -4.20 -18.98
CA HIS A 71 -10.10 -4.10 -20.17
C HIS A 71 -8.87 -5.00 -20.18
N GLY A 72 -8.94 -6.12 -19.44
CA GLY A 72 -7.85 -7.07 -19.30
C GLY A 72 -6.74 -6.60 -18.36
N TRP A 73 -6.83 -5.41 -17.76
CA TRP A 73 -5.74 -4.86 -16.95
C TRP A 73 -5.64 -5.49 -15.56
N LYS A 74 -4.42 -5.89 -15.20
CA LYS A 74 -4.07 -6.43 -13.88
C LYS A 74 -2.70 -5.92 -13.43
N TRP A 75 -2.64 -5.30 -12.25
CA TRP A 75 -1.37 -4.95 -11.62
C TRP A 75 -1.01 -6.02 -10.60
N LEU A 76 0.21 -6.57 -10.66
CA LEU A 76 0.67 -7.59 -9.73
C LEU A 76 2.19 -7.60 -9.57
N CYS A 77 2.64 -8.26 -8.52
CA CYS A 77 3.99 -8.78 -8.43
C CYS A 77 3.97 -10.30 -8.25
N PHE A 78 5.07 -10.95 -8.62
CA PHE A 78 5.23 -12.38 -8.42
C PHE A 78 5.85 -12.64 -7.04
N ASP A 79 5.00 -12.74 -5.99
CA ASP A 79 5.44 -13.03 -4.62
C ASP A 79 6.05 -14.43 -4.46
N ILE A 80 5.84 -15.30 -5.45
CA ILE A 80 6.38 -16.65 -5.60
C ILE A 80 7.00 -16.75 -6.99
N LEU A 81 8.26 -17.20 -7.08
CA LEU A 81 8.96 -17.46 -8.33
C LEU A 81 9.74 -18.76 -8.25
N ASP A 82 9.85 -19.48 -9.37
CA ASP A 82 10.70 -20.67 -9.45
C ASP A 82 12.17 -20.21 -9.49
N ILE A 83 12.94 -20.50 -8.44
CA ILE A 83 14.33 -20.02 -8.36
C ILE A 83 15.36 -21.16 -8.24
N THR A 84 15.00 -22.46 -8.35
CA THR A 84 16.06 -23.50 -8.23
C THR A 84 15.96 -24.77 -9.10
N MET A 85 17.08 -24.97 -9.83
CA MET A 85 17.76 -26.20 -10.27
C MET A 85 17.37 -26.95 -11.56
N THR A 86 16.23 -26.69 -12.22
CA THR A 86 15.90 -27.40 -13.49
C THR A 86 16.30 -26.65 -14.78
N GLY A 87 16.87 -25.45 -14.67
CA GLY A 87 17.09 -24.58 -15.83
C GLY A 87 15.87 -23.72 -16.19
N GLY A 88 14.92 -23.55 -15.25
CA GLY A 88 13.87 -22.54 -15.34
C GLY A 88 14.50 -21.14 -15.39
N ASN A 89 13.98 -20.33 -16.30
CA ASN A 89 14.42 -18.97 -16.55
C ASN A 89 13.23 -18.07 -16.21
N ASN A 90 13.39 -17.13 -15.28
CA ASN A 90 12.33 -16.19 -14.89
C ASN A 90 12.20 -15.04 -15.88
N THR A 91 12.77 -15.16 -17.07
CA THR A 91 12.53 -14.18 -18.11
C THR A 91 11.11 -14.28 -18.65
N VAL A 92 10.61 -13.18 -19.18
CA VAL A 92 9.28 -13.03 -19.76
C VAL A 92 8.88 -14.21 -20.65
N ASP A 93 9.71 -14.59 -21.62
CA ASP A 93 9.38 -15.64 -22.60
C ASP A 93 8.98 -16.98 -21.92
N PRO A 94 9.87 -17.68 -21.22
CA PRO A 94 9.54 -18.94 -20.56
C PRO A 94 8.49 -18.82 -19.45
N LEU A 95 8.42 -17.68 -18.74
CA LEU A 95 7.48 -17.51 -17.62
C LEU A 95 6.04 -17.26 -18.10
N LEU A 96 5.87 -16.45 -19.15
CA LEU A 96 4.56 -16.02 -19.65
C LEU A 96 4.08 -16.80 -20.88
N ASN A 97 4.91 -17.70 -21.44
CA ASN A 97 4.51 -18.61 -22.50
C ASN A 97 3.16 -19.33 -22.25
N PRO A 98 2.79 -19.74 -21.02
CA PRO A 98 1.49 -20.37 -20.77
C PRO A 98 0.27 -19.52 -21.12
N ILE A 99 0.41 -18.18 -21.13
CA ILE A 99 -0.67 -17.23 -21.42
C ILE A 99 -0.39 -16.39 -22.68
N GLN A 100 0.59 -16.76 -23.50
CA GLN A 100 1.04 -15.93 -24.63
C GLN A 100 -0.06 -15.60 -25.64
N ASP A 101 -1.02 -16.51 -25.84
CA ASP A 101 -2.09 -16.36 -26.82
C ASP A 101 -3.20 -15.42 -26.29
N ASP A 102 -3.27 -15.23 -24.97
CA ASP A 102 -4.23 -14.35 -24.30
C ASP A 102 -3.62 -13.00 -23.90
N LEU A 103 -2.28 -12.91 -23.81
CA LEU A 103 -1.58 -11.69 -23.40
C LEU A 103 -1.48 -10.69 -24.56
N ILE A 104 -2.11 -9.52 -24.40
CA ILE A 104 -1.96 -8.38 -25.33
C ILE A 104 -0.59 -7.73 -25.11
N GLN A 105 -0.29 -7.39 -23.85
CA GLN A 105 0.98 -6.77 -23.46
C GLN A 105 1.22 -6.89 -21.96
N GLY A 106 2.48 -6.76 -21.55
CA GLY A 106 2.84 -6.46 -20.18
C GLY A 106 3.89 -5.36 -20.08
N LEU A 107 3.83 -4.66 -18.97
CA LEU A 107 4.62 -3.49 -18.64
C LEU A 107 5.39 -3.79 -17.36
N GLY A 108 6.71 -3.63 -17.41
CA GLY A 108 7.53 -3.37 -16.25
C GLY A 108 7.96 -1.90 -16.24
N GLN A 109 8.51 -1.43 -15.12
CA GLN A 109 8.92 -0.03 -14.90
C GLN A 109 9.67 0.62 -16.07
N SER A 110 10.46 -0.13 -16.84
CA SER A 110 11.21 0.39 -18.00
C SER A 110 11.21 -0.56 -19.19
N VAL A 111 10.23 -1.45 -19.26
CA VAL A 111 10.16 -2.47 -20.31
C VAL A 111 8.72 -2.72 -20.72
N LEU A 112 8.51 -2.80 -22.03
CA LEU A 112 7.29 -3.33 -22.64
C LEU A 112 7.63 -4.72 -23.17
N PHE A 113 6.74 -5.67 -22.92
CA PHE A 113 6.85 -7.00 -23.50
C PHE A 113 5.51 -7.51 -24.02
N TYR A 114 5.54 -8.20 -25.15
CA TYR A 114 4.38 -8.79 -25.81
C TYR A 114 4.84 -9.89 -26.77
N TYR A 115 3.93 -10.78 -27.15
CA TYR A 115 4.19 -11.83 -28.11
C TYR A 115 3.84 -11.37 -29.52
N ASP A 116 4.82 -11.40 -30.44
CA ASP A 116 4.66 -11.12 -31.87
C ASP A 116 5.16 -12.34 -32.65
N ASP A 117 4.24 -13.25 -32.97
CA ASP A 117 4.50 -14.59 -33.51
C ASP A 117 5.65 -14.61 -34.54
N PRO A 118 6.74 -15.39 -34.29
CA PRO A 118 6.92 -16.38 -33.22
C PRO A 118 7.72 -15.91 -32.00
N ASN A 119 7.94 -14.60 -31.83
CA ASN A 119 8.94 -14.07 -30.90
C ASN A 119 8.32 -13.22 -29.79
N TRP A 120 8.93 -13.29 -28.61
CA TRP A 120 8.69 -12.30 -27.57
C TRP A 120 9.50 -11.03 -27.80
N ILE A 121 8.81 -9.90 -27.78
CA ILE A 121 9.45 -8.59 -27.57
C ILE A 121 9.64 -8.41 -26.05
N GLY A 122 10.85 -8.04 -25.63
CA GLY A 122 11.20 -7.96 -24.19
C GLY A 122 11.30 -9.31 -23.48
N GLY A 123 11.35 -10.42 -24.23
CA GLY A 123 11.33 -11.79 -23.71
C GLY A 123 12.49 -12.17 -22.79
N ASP A 124 13.59 -11.41 -22.83
CA ASP A 124 14.79 -11.58 -22.01
C ASP A 124 14.76 -10.76 -20.70
N HIS A 125 13.72 -9.96 -20.48
CA HIS A 125 13.54 -9.26 -19.21
C HIS A 125 13.27 -10.25 -18.09
N GLU A 126 14.07 -10.19 -17.02
CA GLU A 126 13.93 -11.04 -15.84
C GLU A 126 12.83 -10.50 -14.91
N ILE A 127 11.84 -11.35 -14.63
CA ILE A 127 10.77 -11.06 -13.69
C ILE A 127 11.24 -11.35 -12.26
N THR A 128 11.12 -10.37 -11.37
CA THR A 128 11.62 -10.48 -9.98
C THR A 128 10.60 -9.98 -8.95
N SER A 129 10.61 -10.56 -7.74
CA SER A 129 9.59 -10.29 -6.73
C SER A 129 9.62 -8.93 -6.01
N PRO A 130 10.67 -8.09 -6.02
CA PRO A 130 10.43 -6.72 -5.56
C PRO A 130 9.76 -5.87 -6.64
N GLN A 131 9.75 -6.29 -7.92
CA GLN A 131 9.23 -5.50 -9.02
C GLN A 131 7.72 -5.71 -9.22
N GLY A 132 7.04 -4.60 -9.49
CA GLY A 132 5.65 -4.60 -9.94
C GLY A 132 5.53 -4.65 -11.46
N TYR A 133 4.47 -5.26 -11.95
CA TYR A 133 4.14 -5.39 -13.37
C TYR A 133 2.65 -5.11 -13.61
N LYS A 134 2.34 -4.61 -14.79
CA LYS A 134 0.96 -4.47 -15.29
C LYS A 134 0.80 -5.33 -16.52
N PHE A 135 -0.27 -6.11 -16.59
CA PHE A 135 -0.57 -6.98 -17.72
C PHE A 135 -1.92 -6.63 -18.29
N GLN A 136 -2.06 -6.77 -19.60
CA GLN A 136 -3.31 -6.65 -20.32
C GLN A 136 -3.58 -7.92 -21.11
N THR A 137 -4.76 -8.50 -20.93
CA THR A 137 -5.17 -9.76 -21.57
C THR A 137 -6.44 -9.58 -22.43
N GLU A 138 -6.54 -10.34 -23.52
CA GLU A 138 -7.71 -10.36 -24.39
C GLU A 138 -8.83 -11.22 -23.78
N ASN A 139 -8.48 -12.42 -23.29
CA ASN A 139 -9.42 -13.33 -22.63
C ASN A 139 -9.03 -13.54 -21.16
N GLU A 140 -10.00 -14.00 -20.37
CA GLU A 140 -9.76 -14.43 -19.00
C GLU A 140 -8.85 -15.65 -19.04
N CYS A 141 -7.71 -15.57 -18.38
CA CYS A 141 -6.72 -16.64 -18.37
C CYS A 141 -6.07 -16.76 -17.00
N GLU A 142 -5.53 -17.94 -16.72
CA GLU A 142 -4.80 -18.21 -15.50
C GLU A 142 -3.60 -19.09 -15.79
N PHE A 143 -2.55 -18.98 -14.98
CA PHE A 143 -1.47 -19.95 -15.00
C PHE A 143 -0.88 -20.19 -13.62
N ASP A 144 -0.37 -21.40 -13.43
CA ASP A 144 0.29 -21.82 -12.21
C ASP A 144 1.72 -21.33 -12.16
N ILE A 145 2.10 -20.77 -11.01
CA ILE A 145 3.46 -20.40 -10.69
C ILE A 145 3.86 -21.18 -9.46
N SER A 146 4.83 -22.08 -9.66
CA SER A 146 5.43 -22.85 -8.58
C SER A 146 6.79 -22.28 -8.26
N GLY A 147 7.12 -22.19 -6.97
CA GLY A 147 8.39 -21.60 -6.59
C GLY A 147 8.51 -21.33 -5.11
N PHE A 148 9.47 -20.48 -4.76
CA PHE A 148 9.70 -20.04 -3.40
C PHE A 148 9.14 -18.65 -3.20
N ARG A 149 8.63 -18.38 -2.00
CA ARG A 149 8.23 -17.03 -1.62
C ARG A 149 9.46 -16.14 -1.58
N CYS A 150 9.31 -14.89 -1.99
CA CYS A 150 10.35 -13.90 -1.77
C CYS A 150 10.61 -13.76 -0.26
N GLY A 151 11.89 -13.66 0.11
CA GLY A 151 12.29 -13.55 1.50
C GLY A 151 11.70 -12.30 2.13
N GLN A 152 11.08 -12.43 3.31
CA GLN A 152 10.48 -11.28 4.01
C GLN A 152 11.46 -10.16 4.38
N TYR A 153 12.77 -10.41 4.30
CA TYR A 153 13.84 -9.46 4.58
C TYR A 153 14.53 -8.94 3.29
N THR A 154 14.02 -9.30 2.11
CA THR A 154 14.53 -8.80 0.84
C THR A 154 14.46 -7.28 0.81
N THR A 155 15.61 -6.64 0.59
CA THR A 155 15.74 -5.20 0.44
C THR A 155 15.91 -4.80 -1.02
N PHE A 156 15.40 -3.63 -1.38
CA PHE A 156 15.51 -3.06 -2.73
C PHE A 156 15.39 -1.53 -2.67
N PRO A 157 15.87 -0.79 -3.68
CA PRO A 157 15.80 0.66 -3.66
C PRO A 157 14.42 1.19 -4.07
N VAL A 158 14.00 2.29 -3.46
CA VAL A 158 12.91 3.18 -3.90
C VAL A 158 13.53 4.56 -4.14
N LEU A 159 13.53 5.02 -5.38
CA LEU A 159 14.30 6.18 -5.83
C LEU A 159 13.41 7.41 -6.01
N ALA A 160 13.90 8.58 -5.58
CA ALA A 160 13.13 9.83 -5.62
C ALA A 160 13.00 10.42 -7.03
N GLU A 161 13.97 10.18 -7.91
CA GLU A 161 14.01 10.75 -9.27
C GLU A 161 13.10 10.01 -10.28
N MET A 162 12.31 9.03 -9.83
CA MET A 162 11.41 8.26 -10.68
C MET A 162 10.12 9.02 -10.95
N LEU A 163 10.04 9.70 -12.10
CA LEU A 163 8.88 10.51 -12.49
C LEU A 163 7.57 9.71 -12.52
N GLU A 164 7.61 8.49 -13.06
CA GLU A 164 6.46 7.56 -13.13
C GLU A 164 6.27 6.76 -11.82
N GLY A 165 7.02 7.10 -10.78
CA GLY A 165 7.04 6.42 -9.49
C GLY A 165 7.77 5.08 -9.54
N ASN A 166 7.91 4.45 -8.36
CA ASN A 166 8.58 3.17 -8.18
C ASN A 166 7.53 2.04 -8.15
N TRP A 167 7.58 1.15 -9.13
CA TRP A 167 6.68 0.01 -9.28
C TRP A 167 7.19 -1.15 -8.42
N ILE A 168 6.61 -1.30 -7.24
CA ILE A 168 7.09 -2.24 -6.22
C ILE A 168 6.03 -3.28 -5.87
N GLY A 169 6.49 -4.50 -5.65
CA GLY A 169 5.67 -5.65 -5.32
C GLY A 169 5.57 -5.90 -3.82
N TYR A 170 4.36 -6.16 -3.32
CA TYR A 170 4.12 -6.61 -1.96
C TYR A 170 4.19 -8.14 -1.88
N PHE A 171 5.27 -8.65 -1.29
CA PHE A 171 5.57 -10.09 -1.27
C PHE A 171 5.50 -10.75 0.12
N LEU A 172 5.12 -10.00 1.16
CA LEU A 172 4.90 -10.61 2.47
C LEU A 172 3.68 -11.54 2.42
N GLY A 173 3.77 -12.69 3.09
CA GLY A 173 2.76 -13.75 3.01
C GLY A 173 1.42 -13.48 3.72
N LYS A 174 1.18 -12.26 4.21
CA LYS A 174 -0.07 -11.86 4.87
C LYS A 174 -0.48 -10.47 4.43
N SER A 175 -1.79 -10.26 4.29
CA SER A 175 -2.33 -8.93 4.05
C SER A 175 -2.21 -8.05 5.29
N GLN A 176 -1.97 -6.76 5.09
CA GLN A 176 -1.90 -5.77 6.17
C GLN A 176 -2.31 -4.39 5.68
N HIS A 177 -2.54 -3.47 6.62
CA HIS A 177 -2.88 -2.09 6.29
C HIS A 177 -1.75 -1.38 5.54
N VAL A 178 -2.06 -0.55 4.56
CA VAL A 178 -1.04 0.16 3.75
C VAL A 178 -0.03 0.94 4.61
N TYR A 179 -0.51 1.70 5.60
CA TYR A 179 0.39 2.45 6.51
C TYR A 179 1.18 1.58 7.48
N ASP A 180 0.72 0.37 7.81
CA ASP A 180 1.50 -0.55 8.65
C ASP A 180 2.65 -1.15 7.81
N ALA A 181 2.41 -1.41 6.52
CA ALA A 181 3.42 -1.93 5.60
C ALA A 181 4.55 -0.92 5.30
N PHE A 182 4.20 0.36 5.19
CA PHE A 182 5.13 1.47 4.94
C PHE A 182 5.61 2.19 6.21
N ASP A 183 5.29 1.66 7.40
CA ASP A 183 5.70 2.29 8.67
C ASP A 183 7.22 2.56 8.68
N GLY A 184 7.66 3.61 9.36
CA GLY A 184 9.05 4.07 9.33
C GLY A 184 9.53 4.71 8.02
N TYR A 185 8.81 4.55 6.89
CA TYR A 185 9.12 5.21 5.61
C TYR A 185 8.12 6.31 5.22
N LEU A 186 6.95 6.36 5.88
CA LEU A 186 5.85 7.30 5.56
C LEU A 186 6.22 8.79 5.62
N ASP A 187 7.26 9.18 6.36
CA ASP A 187 7.72 10.58 6.40
C ASP A 187 8.48 10.99 5.13
N ASN A 188 8.96 10.03 4.34
CA ASN A 188 9.70 10.26 3.09
C ASN A 188 8.87 9.91 1.84
N ILE A 189 7.76 9.17 2.01
CA ILE A 189 6.83 8.84 0.93
C ILE A 189 5.76 9.93 0.88
N PHE A 190 5.37 10.37 -0.32
CA PHE A 190 4.31 11.37 -0.46
C PHE A 190 3.12 10.88 -1.31
N SER A 191 3.26 9.77 -2.03
CA SER A 191 2.14 9.16 -2.76
C SER A 191 2.32 7.65 -2.91
N ILE A 192 1.21 6.92 -2.79
CA ILE A 192 1.10 5.48 -3.00
C ILE A 192 -0.12 5.23 -3.88
N GLN A 193 0.05 4.52 -4.98
CA GLN A 193 -1.00 4.21 -5.94
C GLN A 193 -1.04 2.71 -6.21
N ALA A 194 -2.21 2.09 -6.06
CA ALA A 194 -2.48 0.70 -6.43
C ALA A 194 -3.42 0.67 -7.64
N GLN A 195 -3.83 -0.52 -8.10
CA GLN A 195 -4.70 -0.62 -9.29
C GLN A 195 -6.03 0.13 -9.15
N HIS A 196 -6.65 0.11 -7.97
CA HIS A 196 -8.01 0.61 -7.75
C HIS A 196 -8.13 1.64 -6.63
N TRP A 197 -7.01 2.07 -6.05
CA TRP A 197 -7.00 3.08 -5.00
C TRP A 197 -5.66 3.79 -4.96
N SER A 198 -5.68 5.02 -4.50
CA SER A 198 -4.50 5.82 -4.25
C SER A 198 -4.59 6.52 -2.91
N VAL A 199 -3.45 6.86 -2.34
CA VAL A 199 -3.34 7.77 -1.21
C VAL A 199 -2.21 8.74 -1.46
N LYS A 200 -2.45 9.99 -1.10
CA LYS A 200 -1.48 11.06 -1.23
C LYS A 200 -1.36 11.84 0.06
N TYR A 201 -0.15 12.14 0.45
CA TYR A 201 0.11 13.00 1.58
C TYR A 201 -0.28 14.43 1.23
N HIS A 202 -1.23 14.98 1.97
CA HIS A 202 -1.62 16.39 1.84
C HIS A 202 -1.98 16.95 3.22
N ASN A 203 -1.00 17.57 3.89
CA ASN A 203 -1.09 18.01 5.29
C ASN A 203 -1.43 16.85 6.27
N GLY A 204 -1.07 15.62 5.88
CA GLY A 204 -1.39 14.39 6.59
C GLY A 204 -1.73 13.26 5.62
N TRP A 205 -1.61 12.02 6.07
CA TRP A 205 -2.10 10.85 5.34
C TRP A 205 -3.61 10.69 5.51
N PRO A 206 -4.36 10.36 4.44
CA PRO A 206 -5.79 10.13 4.52
C PRO A 206 -6.13 8.95 5.44
N ASP A 207 -7.24 9.02 6.18
CA ASP A 207 -7.74 7.85 6.90
C ASP A 207 -8.44 6.94 5.90
N VAL A 208 -7.84 5.78 5.63
CA VAL A 208 -8.28 4.86 4.57
C VAL A 208 -8.33 3.44 5.11
N PRO A 209 -9.17 2.57 4.53
CA PRO A 209 -9.25 1.17 4.92
C PRO A 209 -8.30 0.26 4.13
N TYR A 210 -7.49 0.81 3.21
CA TYR A 210 -6.75 0.03 2.21
C TYR A 210 -5.71 -0.92 2.82
N THR A 211 -5.60 -2.08 2.19
CA THR A 211 -4.64 -3.12 2.53
C THR A 211 -3.78 -3.48 1.34
N LEU A 212 -2.55 -3.91 1.61
CA LEU A 212 -1.69 -4.61 0.65
C LEU A 212 -1.81 -6.11 0.89
N ASN A 213 -1.97 -6.88 -0.18
CA ASN A 213 -2.14 -8.33 -0.17
C ASN A 213 -0.97 -9.01 -0.91
N PRO A 214 -0.64 -10.28 -0.58
CA PRO A 214 0.45 -10.99 -1.24
C PRO A 214 0.28 -11.07 -2.77
N GLY A 215 1.22 -10.46 -3.49
CA GLY A 215 1.18 -10.35 -4.95
C GLY A 215 0.62 -9.03 -5.48
N ASP A 216 0.18 -8.11 -4.61
CA ASP A 216 -0.22 -6.77 -5.04
C ASP A 216 1.01 -5.97 -5.51
N MET A 217 0.81 -5.13 -6.52
CA MET A 217 1.76 -4.09 -6.91
C MET A 217 1.24 -2.73 -6.45
N VAL A 218 2.16 -1.85 -6.05
CA VAL A 218 1.91 -0.41 -5.90
C VAL A 218 2.99 0.41 -6.59
N VAL A 219 2.62 1.62 -6.99
CA VAL A 219 3.52 2.68 -7.44
C VAL A 219 3.73 3.65 -6.29
N VAL A 220 5.00 3.96 -5.98
CA VAL A 220 5.38 4.78 -4.82
C VAL A 220 6.27 5.94 -5.24
N TRP A 221 5.94 7.14 -4.76
CA TRP A 221 6.79 8.31 -4.90
C TRP A 221 7.32 8.77 -3.54
N CYS A 222 8.61 9.11 -3.51
CA CYS A 222 9.32 9.54 -2.31
C CYS A 222 10.16 10.79 -2.55
N GLU A 223 10.44 11.55 -1.48
CA GLU A 223 11.21 12.81 -1.55
C GLU A 223 12.72 12.56 -1.69
N HIS A 224 13.22 11.50 -1.04
CA HIS A 224 14.62 11.10 -1.05
C HIS A 224 14.75 9.60 -1.32
N ASP A 225 15.90 9.18 -1.86
CA ASP A 225 16.16 7.75 -2.11
C ASP A 225 16.13 6.93 -0.80
N ILE A 226 15.44 5.79 -0.85
CA ILE A 226 15.43 4.75 0.17
C ILE A 226 16.16 3.55 -0.41
N LEU A 227 17.45 3.40 -0.12
CA LEU A 227 18.30 2.41 -0.80
C LEU A 227 18.09 0.97 -0.32
N ASP A 228 17.58 0.80 0.88
CA ASP A 228 17.40 -0.47 1.59
C ASP A 228 15.94 -0.68 2.05
N PHE A 229 14.98 -0.26 1.21
CA PHE A 229 13.57 -0.46 1.50
C PHE A 229 13.27 -1.96 1.68
N SER A 230 12.53 -2.29 2.74
CA SER A 230 11.97 -3.62 2.96
C SER A 230 10.58 -3.49 3.56
N TRP A 231 9.69 -4.43 3.26
CA TRP A 231 8.36 -4.42 3.84
C TRP A 231 8.40 -4.70 5.33
N LEU A 232 7.72 -3.86 6.12
CA LEU A 232 7.59 -4.10 7.55
C LEU A 232 6.46 -5.09 7.84
N ASN A 233 6.71 -5.98 8.79
CA ASN A 233 5.70 -6.90 9.31
C ASN A 233 4.79 -6.19 10.31
N GLY A 234 3.67 -5.67 9.82
CA GLY A 234 2.60 -5.12 10.64
C GLY A 234 1.60 -6.17 11.14
N THR A 235 0.48 -5.68 11.66
CA THR A 235 -0.60 -6.56 12.13
C THR A 235 -1.40 -7.06 10.94
N PRO A 236 -1.55 -8.40 10.77
CA PRO A 236 -2.35 -8.93 9.68
C PRO A 236 -3.78 -8.40 9.71
N ARG A 237 -4.32 -8.06 8.54
CA ARG A 237 -5.71 -7.63 8.34
C ARG A 237 -6.35 -8.40 7.20
N GLU A 238 -7.68 -8.51 7.24
CA GLU A 238 -8.45 -8.98 6.10
C GLU A 238 -8.25 -8.05 4.91
N ALA A 239 -8.23 -8.62 3.70
CA ALA A 239 -8.12 -7.87 2.47
C ALA A 239 -9.30 -6.89 2.35
N PHE A 240 -9.00 -5.60 2.19
CA PHE A 240 -10.01 -4.61 1.87
C PHE A 240 -10.46 -4.79 0.42
N ASN A 241 -11.77 -4.99 0.23
CA ASN A 241 -12.36 -5.17 -1.09
C ASN A 241 -13.06 -3.87 -1.51
N ILE A 242 -12.71 -3.36 -2.68
CA ILE A 242 -13.33 -2.17 -3.25
C ILE A 242 -14.63 -2.57 -3.93
N GLU A 243 -15.73 -1.94 -3.53
CA GLU A 243 -17.03 -2.19 -4.15
C GLU A 243 -17.04 -1.67 -5.59
N LYS A 244 -17.46 -2.53 -6.51
CA LYS A 244 -17.61 -2.17 -7.93
C LYS A 244 -18.95 -1.46 -8.16
N THR A 245 -18.91 -0.38 -8.95
CA THR A 245 -20.11 0.34 -9.38
C THR A 245 -21.03 -0.55 -10.22
N GLN A 246 -22.33 -0.33 -10.08
CA GLN A 246 -23.35 -1.06 -10.84
C GLN A 246 -24.06 -0.17 -11.86
N ASN A 247 -23.95 1.16 -11.73
CA ASN A 247 -24.68 2.12 -12.55
C ASN A 247 -23.78 2.91 -13.49
N PHE A 248 -22.47 2.85 -13.26
CA PHE A 248 -21.46 3.41 -14.13
C PHE A 248 -20.56 2.31 -14.66
N THR A 249 -20.30 2.36 -15.97
CA THR A 249 -19.39 1.48 -16.68
C THR A 249 -18.38 2.34 -17.41
N TYR A 250 -17.11 1.99 -17.26
CA TYR A 250 -15.98 2.71 -17.84
C TYR A 250 -14.92 1.70 -18.27
N LEU A 251 -13.96 2.20 -19.02
CA LEU A 251 -12.87 1.45 -19.61
C LEU A 251 -11.62 1.66 -18.74
N GLU A 252 -11.06 0.59 -18.17
CA GLU A 252 -9.80 0.71 -17.42
C GLU A 252 -8.62 0.79 -18.40
N GLU A 253 -7.59 1.53 -17.99
CA GLU A 253 -6.30 1.63 -18.68
C GLU A 253 -5.15 1.27 -17.74
N ALA A 254 -3.93 1.22 -18.28
CA ALA A 254 -2.72 0.92 -17.52
C ALA A 254 -2.49 1.92 -16.38
N ASP A 255 -2.89 3.18 -16.56
CA ASP A 255 -2.62 4.30 -15.66
C ASP A 255 -3.86 5.18 -15.51
N TYR A 256 -3.95 5.85 -14.38
CA TYR A 256 -5.08 6.73 -14.06
C TYR A 256 -4.60 7.92 -13.22
N ILE A 257 -5.39 9.00 -13.27
CA ILE A 257 -5.23 10.15 -12.38
C ILE A 257 -6.28 10.04 -11.26
N PRO A 258 -5.88 10.00 -9.98
CA PRO A 258 -6.84 9.97 -8.89
C PRO A 258 -7.55 11.32 -8.72
N ILE A 259 -8.87 11.25 -8.55
CA ILE A 259 -9.70 12.39 -8.16
C ILE A 259 -10.13 12.16 -6.72
N TYR A 260 -9.63 12.98 -5.79
CA TYR A 260 -10.04 12.99 -4.39
C TYR A 260 -11.23 13.93 -4.22
N MET A 261 -12.32 13.39 -3.69
CA MET A 261 -13.59 14.07 -3.61
C MET A 261 -14.04 14.22 -2.16
N GLN A 262 -14.43 15.45 -1.79
CA GLN A 262 -15.14 15.73 -0.56
C GLN A 262 -16.62 15.96 -0.85
N LEU A 263 -17.47 15.17 -0.21
CA LEU A 263 -18.91 15.17 -0.40
C LEU A 263 -19.62 15.93 0.72
N ASP A 264 -20.81 16.39 0.40
CA ASP A 264 -21.74 16.98 1.37
C ASP A 264 -22.44 15.85 2.15
N PRO A 265 -22.26 15.74 3.47
CA PRO A 265 -22.91 14.70 4.27
C PRO A 265 -24.43 14.75 4.22
N GLU A 266 -25.02 15.91 3.90
CA GLU A 266 -26.48 16.06 3.74
C GLU A 266 -26.98 15.60 2.36
N ASN A 267 -26.07 15.38 1.40
CA ASN A 267 -26.40 15.03 0.02
C ASN A 267 -25.40 14.01 -0.56
N MET A 268 -25.36 12.83 0.06
CA MET A 268 -24.49 11.72 -0.32
C MET A 268 -25.11 10.87 -1.45
N PRO A 269 -24.50 10.80 -2.65
CA PRO A 269 -24.89 9.81 -3.67
C PRO A 269 -24.46 8.40 -3.26
N THR A 270 -25.01 7.38 -3.91
CA THR A 270 -24.61 5.97 -3.79
C THR A 270 -23.40 5.66 -4.68
N GLU A 271 -23.37 6.20 -5.89
CA GLU A 271 -22.25 6.06 -6.81
C GLU A 271 -21.96 7.41 -7.48
N ILE A 272 -20.71 7.62 -7.85
CA ILE A 272 -20.27 8.80 -8.62
C ILE A 272 -19.46 8.31 -9.82
N GLY A 273 -19.82 8.77 -11.01
CA GLY A 273 -19.01 8.63 -12.21
C GLY A 273 -18.34 9.94 -12.58
N ALA A 274 -17.09 9.86 -13.05
CA ALA A 274 -16.36 10.94 -13.70
C ALA A 274 -16.55 10.82 -15.22
N PHE A 275 -16.84 11.93 -15.89
CA PHE A 275 -17.22 11.96 -17.30
C PHE A 275 -16.42 12.98 -18.08
N VAL A 276 -16.08 12.62 -19.31
CA VAL A 276 -15.49 13.51 -20.31
C VAL A 276 -16.27 13.35 -21.60
N ASP A 277 -16.80 14.45 -22.14
CA ASP A 277 -17.61 14.47 -23.37
C ASP A 277 -18.76 13.43 -23.41
N GLY A 278 -19.33 13.11 -22.25
CA GLY A 278 -20.44 12.17 -22.09
C GLY A 278 -20.04 10.70 -21.93
N GLU A 279 -18.74 10.39 -21.94
CA GLU A 279 -18.21 9.06 -21.68
C GLU A 279 -17.69 8.95 -20.24
N CYS A 280 -18.01 7.86 -19.55
CA CYS A 280 -17.55 7.63 -18.19
C CYS A 280 -16.10 7.15 -18.20
N GLN A 281 -15.23 7.87 -17.50
CA GLN A 281 -13.78 7.62 -17.44
C GLN A 281 -13.34 7.03 -16.10
N GLY A 282 -14.28 6.63 -15.25
CA GLY A 282 -13.99 6.11 -13.92
C GLY A 282 -15.17 6.35 -12.99
N ALA A 283 -15.39 5.46 -12.04
CA ALA A 283 -16.48 5.61 -11.08
C ALA A 283 -16.15 4.96 -9.74
N THR A 284 -16.94 5.29 -8.72
CA THR A 284 -16.75 4.78 -7.36
C THR A 284 -18.07 4.61 -6.63
N VAL A 285 -18.14 3.62 -5.74
CA VAL A 285 -19.22 3.48 -4.77
C VAL A 285 -18.89 4.33 -3.55
N VAL A 286 -19.86 5.13 -3.11
CA VAL A 286 -19.66 6.09 -2.01
C VAL A 286 -19.97 5.44 -0.68
N GLN A 287 -18.95 5.37 0.19
CA GLN A 287 -19.04 4.79 1.53
C GLN A 287 -18.88 5.83 2.66
N ASP A 288 -18.23 6.96 2.37
CA ASP A 288 -17.99 8.05 3.32
C ASP A 288 -17.99 9.40 2.56
N THR A 289 -18.03 10.49 3.31
CA THR A 289 -17.89 11.88 2.87
C THR A 289 -16.59 12.18 2.12
N LEU A 290 -15.63 11.26 2.16
CA LEU A 290 -14.43 11.29 1.33
C LEU A 290 -14.47 10.08 0.42
N ALA A 291 -14.36 10.34 -0.87
CA ALA A 291 -14.38 9.32 -1.91
C ALA A 291 -13.24 9.58 -2.90
N GLN A 292 -12.89 8.56 -3.67
CA GLN A 292 -11.96 8.71 -4.77
C GLN A 292 -12.43 7.99 -6.02
N ILE A 293 -12.09 8.54 -7.18
CA ILE A 293 -12.22 7.89 -8.48
C ILE A 293 -10.82 7.69 -9.06
N CYS A 294 -10.53 6.48 -9.52
CA CYS A 294 -9.41 6.23 -10.42
C CYS A 294 -9.88 6.64 -11.82
N ALA A 295 -9.45 7.80 -12.32
CA ALA A 295 -9.93 8.35 -13.59
C ALA A 295 -8.94 8.10 -14.74
N TYR A 296 -9.39 7.37 -15.75
CA TYR A 296 -8.65 7.05 -16.96
C TYR A 296 -8.82 8.18 -17.97
N ILE A 297 -8.13 9.29 -17.71
CA ILE A 297 -8.32 10.58 -18.42
C ILE A 297 -7.05 11.11 -19.08
N LEU A 298 -6.02 10.27 -19.22
CA LEU A 298 -4.72 10.68 -19.76
C LEU A 298 -4.79 11.08 -21.24
N GLU A 299 -5.71 10.51 -22.01
CA GLU A 299 -5.92 10.89 -23.42
C GLU A 299 -6.84 12.12 -23.59
N ASN A 300 -7.42 12.62 -22.50
CA ASN A 300 -8.46 13.66 -22.54
C ASN A 300 -7.94 15.10 -22.33
N GLN A 301 -6.68 15.36 -22.67
CA GLN A 301 -6.06 16.65 -22.42
C GLN A 301 -6.85 17.82 -23.03
N GLY A 302 -7.15 18.84 -22.22
CA GLY A 302 -7.87 20.04 -22.64
C GLY A 302 -9.39 19.89 -22.72
N GLN A 303 -9.94 18.74 -22.30
CA GLN A 303 -11.39 18.54 -22.15
C GLN A 303 -11.83 18.84 -20.71
N ASN A 304 -13.12 19.11 -20.54
CA ASN A 304 -13.70 19.39 -19.22
C ASN A 304 -14.12 18.09 -18.54
N LEU A 305 -13.87 18.04 -17.24
CA LEU A 305 -14.30 16.94 -16.39
C LEU A 305 -15.67 17.26 -15.74
N GLU A 306 -16.65 16.41 -15.98
CA GLU A 306 -17.99 16.45 -15.37
C GLU A 306 -18.14 15.28 -14.39
N PHE A 307 -19.08 15.40 -13.44
CA PHE A 307 -19.44 14.29 -12.56
C PHE A 307 -20.92 13.97 -12.66
N GLU A 308 -21.28 12.71 -12.48
CA GLU A 308 -22.66 12.26 -12.43
C GLU A 308 -22.92 11.51 -11.12
N PHE A 309 -23.94 11.96 -10.39
CA PHE A 309 -24.30 11.42 -9.09
C PHE A 309 -25.54 10.54 -9.21
N TYR A 310 -25.41 9.30 -8.73
CA TYR A 310 -26.50 8.33 -8.66
C TYR A 310 -26.98 8.15 -7.21
N TYR A 311 -28.29 8.19 -6.96
CA TYR A 311 -28.89 8.10 -5.60
C TYR A 311 -29.76 6.86 -5.38
N GLY A 312 -29.78 5.91 -6.33
CA GLY A 312 -30.61 4.70 -6.22
C GLY A 312 -31.99 4.83 -6.87
N GLY A 313 -32.16 4.18 -8.03
CA GLY A 313 -33.38 3.60 -8.63
C GLY A 313 -34.67 4.42 -8.78
N ARG A 314 -34.80 5.62 -8.22
CA ARG A 314 -36.05 6.41 -8.21
C ARG A 314 -35.89 7.87 -8.63
N SER A 315 -34.66 8.35 -8.75
CA SER A 315 -34.33 9.72 -9.15
C SER A 315 -33.47 9.70 -10.41
N GLU A 316 -33.64 10.69 -11.29
CA GLU A 316 -32.70 10.93 -12.38
C GLU A 316 -31.32 11.26 -11.83
N ASN A 317 -30.29 10.82 -12.54
CA ASN A 317 -28.91 11.09 -12.18
C ASN A 317 -28.65 12.59 -12.24
N LYS A 318 -27.88 13.10 -11.27
CA LYS A 318 -27.58 14.53 -11.20
C LYS A 318 -26.21 14.80 -11.81
N ILE A 319 -26.20 15.50 -12.95
CA ILE A 319 -24.96 15.94 -13.59
C ILE A 319 -24.44 17.21 -12.91
N ILE A 320 -23.18 17.19 -12.52
CA ILE A 320 -22.45 18.27 -11.85
C ILE A 320 -21.34 18.76 -12.78
N ARG A 321 -21.47 20.02 -13.23
CA ARG A 321 -20.50 20.67 -14.14
C ARG A 321 -19.63 21.71 -13.45
N GLU A 322 -20.08 22.20 -12.31
CA GLU A 322 -19.33 23.14 -11.49
C GLU A 322 -19.24 22.61 -10.07
N TYR A 323 -18.03 22.64 -9.52
CA TYR A 323 -17.68 22.17 -8.19
C TYR A 323 -16.52 23.02 -7.67
N ASN A 324 -16.18 22.87 -6.40
CA ASN A 324 -15.02 23.54 -5.83
C ASN A 324 -13.78 22.72 -6.17
N ILE A 325 -12.77 23.34 -6.75
CA ILE A 325 -11.51 22.75 -7.16
C ILE A 325 -10.44 23.32 -6.25
N TYR A 326 -9.73 22.46 -5.53
CA TYR A 326 -8.64 22.87 -4.67
C TYR A 326 -7.30 22.62 -5.37
N ASP A 327 -6.52 23.69 -5.50
CA ASP A 327 -5.16 23.62 -6.03
C ASP A 327 -4.16 23.62 -4.85
N PRO A 328 -3.44 22.50 -4.62
CA PRO A 328 -2.52 22.38 -3.48
C PRO A 328 -1.25 23.23 -3.62
N GLU A 329 -0.87 23.65 -4.84
CA GLU A 329 0.31 24.49 -5.06
C GLU A 329 0.04 25.94 -4.67
N THR A 330 -1.16 26.44 -5.00
CA THR A 330 -1.59 27.80 -4.70
C THR A 330 -2.35 27.93 -3.39
N ILE A 331 -2.79 26.80 -2.81
CA ILE A 331 -3.63 26.72 -1.60
C ILE A 331 -4.93 27.53 -1.80
N ARG A 332 -5.49 27.46 -3.02
CA ARG A 332 -6.72 28.17 -3.38
C ARG A 332 -7.79 27.19 -3.78
N THR A 333 -9.02 27.57 -3.43
CA THR A 333 -10.22 26.89 -3.89
C THR A 333 -10.93 27.81 -4.88
N GLU A 334 -11.19 27.29 -6.07
CA GLU A 334 -11.91 28.00 -7.12
C GLU A 334 -13.15 27.21 -7.52
N LYS A 335 -14.26 27.90 -7.80
CA LYS A 335 -15.47 27.25 -8.29
C LYS A 335 -15.44 27.20 -9.81
N GLY A 336 -15.59 26.01 -10.38
CA GLY A 336 -15.56 25.82 -11.83
C GLY A 336 -15.56 24.35 -12.23
N SER A 337 -15.04 24.08 -13.42
CA SER A 337 -14.79 22.73 -13.95
C SER A 337 -13.29 22.54 -14.13
N ILE A 338 -12.80 21.33 -13.87
CA ILE A 338 -11.42 20.96 -14.19
C ILE A 338 -11.28 20.89 -15.71
N LEU A 339 -10.31 21.64 -16.22
CA LEU A 339 -9.75 21.41 -17.54
C LEU A 339 -8.63 20.37 -17.38
N ILE A 340 -8.73 19.23 -18.07
CA ILE A 340 -7.81 18.11 -17.85
C ILE A 340 -6.41 18.47 -18.37
N GLU A 341 -5.42 18.37 -17.48
CA GLU A 341 -4.02 18.59 -17.78
C GLU A 341 -3.21 17.32 -17.43
N ASN A 342 -2.46 16.78 -18.39
CA ASN A 342 -1.73 15.52 -18.23
C ASN A 342 -0.51 15.61 -17.30
N ASN A 343 -0.11 16.82 -16.90
CA ASN A 343 0.97 17.04 -15.93
C ASN A 343 0.47 17.07 -14.48
N ARG A 344 -0.85 16.94 -14.25
CA ARG A 344 -1.42 16.82 -12.91
C ARG A 344 -1.34 15.37 -12.46
N ASP A 345 -0.85 15.18 -11.25
CA ASP A 345 -0.73 13.88 -10.61
C ASP A 345 -2.01 13.47 -9.85
N CYS A 346 -2.91 14.42 -9.57
CA CYS A 346 -4.21 14.20 -8.95
C CYS A 346 -5.10 15.45 -9.07
N TYR A 347 -6.39 15.29 -8.79
CA TYR A 347 -7.33 16.40 -8.63
C TYR A 347 -8.00 16.35 -7.25
N TYR A 348 -8.21 17.52 -6.64
CA TYR A 348 -8.97 17.65 -5.39
C TYR A 348 -10.24 18.45 -5.66
N VAL A 349 -11.40 17.83 -5.40
CA VAL A 349 -12.70 18.46 -5.61
C VAL A 349 -13.56 18.40 -4.35
N SER A 350 -14.38 19.43 -4.13
CA SER A 350 -15.38 19.45 -3.07
C SER A 350 -16.74 19.83 -3.63
N PHE A 351 -17.75 19.08 -3.21
CA PHE A 351 -19.15 19.28 -3.55
C PHE A 351 -19.95 19.93 -2.41
N LYS A 352 -19.27 20.40 -1.36
CA LYS A 352 -19.88 21.21 -0.30
C LYS A 352 -20.24 22.60 -0.82
N ASN A 353 -21.28 23.20 -0.24
CA ASN A 353 -21.74 24.53 -0.63
C ASN A 353 -20.84 25.68 -0.10
N GLU A 354 -19.92 25.41 0.83
CA GLU A 354 -19.09 26.42 1.48
C GLU A 354 -17.72 26.58 0.78
N THR A 355 -17.30 27.83 0.56
CA THR A 355 -16.05 28.20 -0.12
C THR A 355 -14.78 28.03 0.71
N GLU A 356 -14.88 27.56 1.96
CA GLU A 356 -13.75 27.46 2.91
C GLU A 356 -13.50 26.02 3.44
N SER A 357 -13.86 25.00 2.67
CA SER A 357 -13.60 23.61 3.05
C SER A 357 -12.55 23.00 2.12
N THR A 358 -11.33 22.84 2.62
CA THR A 358 -10.30 22.02 1.97
C THR A 358 -10.80 20.58 1.82
N PRO A 359 -10.68 19.96 0.63
CA PRO A 359 -10.79 18.52 0.48
C PRO A 359 -9.51 17.91 1.04
N GLY A 360 -9.55 17.51 2.30
CA GLY A 360 -8.50 16.72 2.93
C GLY A 360 -9.11 15.87 4.04
N PRO A 361 -8.94 14.53 4.04
CA PRO A 361 -9.11 13.75 5.25
C PRO A 361 -8.15 14.27 6.29
N VAL A 362 -8.70 14.98 7.26
CA VAL A 362 -7.95 15.24 8.47
C VAL A 362 -8.03 13.98 9.31
N LYS A 363 -7.14 13.05 8.99
CA LYS A 363 -6.79 12.01 9.93
C LYS A 363 -6.13 12.69 11.13
N LEU A 364 -6.56 12.28 12.31
CA LEU A 364 -5.90 12.67 13.54
C LEU A 364 -4.51 12.03 13.52
N GLU A 365 -3.51 12.75 13.05
CA GLU A 365 -2.15 12.25 12.90
C GLU A 365 -1.29 12.76 14.05
N ALA A 366 -0.65 11.81 14.71
CA ALA A 366 0.47 12.11 15.59
C ALA A 366 1.54 11.06 15.35
N SER A 367 2.81 11.43 15.30
CA SER A 367 3.94 10.50 15.27
C SER A 367 4.86 10.84 16.44
N ASN A 368 5.65 9.88 16.91
CA ASN A 368 6.65 10.16 17.94
C ASN A 368 8.05 9.76 17.45
N TYR A 369 9.01 10.67 17.53
CA TYR A 369 10.40 10.44 17.15
C TYR A 369 11.37 10.97 18.21
N PRO A 370 12.43 10.21 18.57
CA PRO A 370 12.69 8.83 18.13
C PRO A 370 11.68 7.81 18.69
N ASN A 371 11.59 6.63 18.06
CA ASN A 371 10.92 5.44 18.58
C ASN A 371 11.63 4.20 18.00
N PRO A 372 12.36 3.39 18.79
CA PRO A 372 12.49 3.46 20.25
C PRO A 372 13.23 4.73 20.73
N PHE A 373 12.95 5.19 21.94
CA PHE A 373 13.51 6.44 22.49
C PHE A 373 14.22 6.27 23.83
N ASN A 374 15.17 7.16 24.15
CA ASN A 374 15.91 7.15 25.43
C ASN A 374 16.29 8.56 25.91
N PRO A 375 15.78 9.04 27.06
CA PRO A 375 14.40 8.88 27.54
C PRO A 375 13.45 9.90 26.90
N VAL A 376 13.89 10.60 25.84
CA VAL A 376 13.16 11.71 25.22
C VAL A 376 12.61 11.31 23.86
N THR A 377 11.32 11.56 23.64
CA THR A 377 10.67 11.49 22.33
C THR A 377 9.83 12.75 22.09
N THR A 378 9.71 13.15 20.84
CA THR A 378 8.89 14.29 20.41
C THR A 378 7.69 13.76 19.65
N ILE A 379 6.50 14.10 20.12
CA ILE A 379 5.23 13.79 19.47
C ILE A 379 4.88 14.97 18.56
N ALA A 380 4.92 14.77 17.25
CA ALA A 380 4.44 15.73 16.26
C ALA A 380 2.98 15.45 15.93
N TYR A 381 2.13 16.47 15.80
CA TYR A 381 0.71 16.34 15.43
C TYR A 381 0.21 17.57 14.65
N CYS A 382 -0.80 17.37 13.81
CA CYS A 382 -1.41 18.42 13.00
C CYS A 382 -2.89 18.62 13.38
N LEU A 383 -3.32 19.88 13.45
CA LEU A 383 -4.71 20.28 13.63
C LEU A 383 -5.18 21.02 12.37
N PRO A 384 -6.28 20.59 11.73
CA PRO A 384 -6.77 21.23 10.49
C PRO A 384 -7.59 22.49 10.73
N GLU A 385 -8.17 22.57 11.93
CA GLU A 385 -9.11 23.58 12.38
C GLU A 385 -8.93 23.77 13.88
N GLU A 386 -9.45 24.86 14.41
CA GLU A 386 -9.46 25.09 15.84
C GLU A 386 -10.31 24.03 16.56
N CYS A 387 -9.73 23.35 17.55
CA CYS A 387 -10.41 22.24 18.21
C CYS A 387 -9.98 22.05 19.67
N GLN A 388 -10.81 21.33 20.43
CA GLN A 388 -10.45 20.88 21.77
C GLN A 388 -9.61 19.61 21.68
N ILE A 389 -8.39 19.65 22.23
CA ILE A 389 -7.39 18.59 22.16
C ILE A 389 -6.94 18.16 23.56
N SER A 390 -6.63 16.86 23.71
CA SER A 390 -5.82 16.35 24.82
C SER A 390 -4.82 15.28 24.37
N ILE A 391 -3.60 15.29 24.93
CA ILE A 391 -2.59 14.25 24.70
C ILE A 391 -2.13 13.72 26.06
N SER A 392 -2.36 12.43 26.31
CA SER A 392 -1.94 11.74 27.55
C SER A 392 -1.12 10.49 27.25
N ILE A 393 -0.18 10.18 28.14
CA ILE A 393 0.66 8.97 28.10
C ILE A 393 0.07 7.91 29.03
N PHE A 394 0.05 6.66 28.58
CA PHE A 394 -0.45 5.49 29.30
C PHE A 394 0.60 4.38 29.35
N ASN A 395 0.61 3.60 30.42
CA ASN A 395 1.40 2.37 30.50
C ASN A 395 0.63 1.16 29.91
N ILE A 396 1.28 0.00 29.83
CA ILE A 396 0.68 -1.24 29.31
C ILE A 396 -0.56 -1.74 30.10
N LYS A 397 -0.76 -1.26 31.33
CA LYS A 397 -1.95 -1.58 32.14
C LYS A 397 -3.10 -0.60 31.90
N GLY A 398 -2.94 0.33 30.95
CA GLY A 398 -3.92 1.40 30.68
C GLY A 398 -3.98 2.47 31.75
N GLN A 399 -2.99 2.55 32.65
CA GLN A 399 -2.93 3.60 33.66
C GLN A 399 -2.29 4.84 33.04
N GLU A 400 -2.91 6.00 33.24
CA GLU A 400 -2.35 7.28 32.84
C GLU A 400 -1.07 7.57 33.62
N VAL A 401 -0.02 7.91 32.88
CA VAL A 401 1.33 8.20 33.36
C VAL A 401 1.52 9.70 33.46
N LYS A 402 1.04 10.45 32.46
CA LYS A 402 1.22 11.90 32.33
C LYS A 402 0.27 12.51 31.31
N GLU A 403 -0.30 13.67 31.61
CA GLU A 403 -0.97 14.53 30.61
C GLU A 403 0.06 15.52 30.03
N LEU A 404 0.22 15.54 28.71
CA LEU A 404 1.18 16.43 28.04
C LEU A 404 0.54 17.77 27.66
N THR A 405 -0.69 17.75 27.14
CA THR A 405 -1.43 18.97 26.81
C THR A 405 -2.94 18.72 26.89
N SER A 406 -3.68 19.78 27.17
CA SER A 406 -5.14 19.81 27.28
C SER A 406 -5.65 21.22 27.04
N GLY A 407 -6.53 21.44 26.07
CA GLY A 407 -7.08 22.77 25.79
C GLY A 407 -7.58 22.95 24.37
N ILE A 408 -7.95 24.19 24.03
CA ILE A 408 -8.28 24.61 22.66
C ILE A 408 -6.98 25.02 21.96
N GLN A 409 -6.72 24.47 20.78
CA GLN A 409 -5.59 24.86 19.93
C GLN A 409 -6.10 25.21 18.51
N PRO A 410 -5.59 26.29 17.89
CA PRO A 410 -5.94 26.65 16.52
C PRO A 410 -5.40 25.63 15.50
N ALA A 411 -5.81 25.79 14.23
CA ALA A 411 -5.23 25.01 13.13
C ALA A 411 -3.70 25.24 13.05
N GLY A 412 -2.94 24.16 12.81
CA GLY A 412 -1.49 24.23 12.64
C GLY A 412 -0.76 22.93 12.98
N ASN A 413 0.55 22.97 12.78
CA ASN A 413 1.47 21.88 13.14
C ASN A 413 2.07 22.14 14.52
N TYR A 414 2.10 21.10 15.35
CA TYR A 414 2.56 21.17 16.72
C TYR A 414 3.53 20.04 17.04
N THR A 415 4.42 20.32 17.99
CA THR A 415 5.33 19.31 18.55
C THR A 415 5.29 19.40 20.07
N ILE A 416 5.23 18.26 20.75
CA ILE A 416 5.31 18.17 22.19
C ILE A 416 6.30 17.10 22.63
N THR A 417 7.19 17.44 23.55
CA THR A 417 8.24 16.53 24.01
C THR A 417 7.84 15.82 25.29
N TRP A 418 7.98 14.49 25.31
CA TRP A 418 7.93 13.71 26.54
C TRP A 418 9.33 13.22 26.90
N ASN A 419 9.71 13.44 28.16
CA ASN A 419 11.05 13.17 28.70
C ASN A 419 11.13 11.89 29.55
N GLY A 420 10.17 10.98 29.40
CA GLY A 420 10.16 9.71 30.15
C GLY A 420 9.88 9.88 31.64
N LYS A 421 9.14 10.93 32.03
CA LYS A 421 8.73 11.19 33.42
C LYS A 421 7.22 11.06 33.59
N ASP A 422 6.81 10.55 34.75
CA ASP A 422 5.41 10.57 35.18
C ASP A 422 4.98 11.94 35.72
N GLU A 423 3.72 12.05 36.12
CA GLU A 423 3.10 13.25 36.69
C GLU A 423 3.81 13.75 37.97
N SER A 424 4.46 12.87 38.72
CA SER A 424 5.24 13.22 39.93
C SER A 424 6.67 13.68 39.63
N GLY A 425 7.06 13.70 38.34
CA GLY A 425 8.40 14.06 37.89
C GLY A 425 9.42 12.93 38.04
N LYS A 426 8.97 11.71 38.35
CA LYS A 426 9.81 10.52 38.50
C LYS A 426 10.00 9.84 37.16
N ASP A 427 11.21 9.33 36.92
CA ASP A 427 11.51 8.55 35.72
C ASP A 427 10.67 7.27 35.66
N VAL A 428 10.13 7.00 34.47
CA VAL A 428 9.44 5.74 34.17
C VAL A 428 10.46 4.66 33.75
N THR A 429 10.07 3.39 33.77
CA THR A 429 10.95 2.25 33.42
C THR A 429 10.96 1.98 31.92
N SER A 430 11.99 1.32 31.40
CA SER A 430 11.98 0.78 30.03
C SER A 430 10.75 -0.10 29.81
N GLY A 431 10.15 -0.03 28.62
CA GLY A 431 8.93 -0.79 28.32
C GLY A 431 8.05 -0.12 27.28
N ILE A 432 6.89 -0.73 27.08
CA ILE A 432 5.87 -0.26 26.14
C ILE A 432 4.99 0.78 26.83
N TYR A 433 4.85 1.93 26.17
CA TYR A 433 3.91 2.98 26.52
C TYR A 433 3.00 3.26 25.33
N PHE A 434 1.91 3.95 25.59
CA PHE A 434 1.01 4.46 24.56
C PHE A 434 0.81 5.94 24.80
N TYR A 435 0.75 6.74 23.75
CA TYR A 435 0.12 8.06 23.90
C TYR A 435 -1.26 8.00 23.24
N LYS A 436 -2.19 8.77 23.80
CA LYS A 436 -3.53 8.94 23.28
C LYS A 436 -3.74 10.42 22.99
N LEU A 437 -3.99 10.73 21.73
CA LEU A 437 -4.42 12.04 21.24
C LEU A 437 -5.94 12.01 21.08
N LYS A 438 -6.64 12.97 21.69
CA LYS A 438 -8.08 13.19 21.50
C LYS A 438 -8.31 14.53 20.84
N ASN A 439 -9.23 14.59 19.89
CA ASN A 439 -9.68 15.83 19.24
C ASN A 439 -11.17 15.69 18.89
N ASN A 440 -12.03 16.59 19.37
CA ASN A 440 -13.46 16.67 19.01
C ASN A 440 -14.20 15.30 19.00
N GLY A 441 -13.89 14.44 19.98
CA GLY A 441 -14.50 13.10 20.13
C GLY A 441 -13.81 11.96 19.36
N LYS A 442 -12.85 12.25 18.47
CA LYS A 442 -11.96 11.26 17.84
C LYS A 442 -10.77 10.96 18.76
N GLU A 443 -10.33 9.70 18.79
CA GLU A 443 -9.16 9.27 19.58
C GLU A 443 -8.15 8.52 18.68
N LEU A 444 -6.89 8.93 18.70
CA LEU A 444 -5.75 8.21 18.13
C LEU A 444 -4.92 7.68 19.29
N THR A 445 -4.56 6.39 19.27
CA THR A 445 -3.60 5.81 20.23
C THR A 445 -2.44 5.20 19.45
N ARG A 446 -1.20 5.60 19.76
CA ARG A 446 0.01 4.94 19.19
C ARG A 446 0.93 4.41 20.27
N LYS A 447 1.62 3.33 19.90
CA LYS A 447 2.57 2.59 20.75
C LYS A 447 3.96 3.22 20.67
N MET A 448 4.61 3.35 21.83
CA MET A 448 5.99 3.83 21.96
C MET A 448 6.82 2.79 22.73
N LEU A 449 8.09 2.62 22.34
CA LEU A 449 9.05 1.78 23.04
C LEU A 449 10.12 2.65 23.71
N MET A 450 10.13 2.67 25.04
CA MET A 450 11.17 3.35 25.81
C MET A 450 12.32 2.38 26.09
N LEU A 451 13.53 2.80 25.75
CA LEU A 451 14.78 2.15 26.12
C LEU A 451 15.49 2.99 27.18
N LYS A 452 15.99 2.34 28.22
CA LYS A 452 16.84 2.94 29.25
C LYS A 452 18.04 2.04 29.48
#